data_AF-A0A2V8E4J1-F1
#
_entry.id   AF-A0A2V8E4J1-F1
#
_cell.length_a   1.000
_cell.length_b   1.000
_cell.length_c   1.000
_cell.angle_alpha   90.00
_cell.angle_beta   90.00
_cell.angle_gamma   90.00
#
_symmetry.space_group_name_H-M   'P 1'
#
loop_
_entity.id
_entity.type
_entity.pdbx_description
1 polymer ?
#
loop_
_entity_poly.entity_id
_entity_poly.type
_entity_poly.pdbx_seq_one_letter_code
_entity_poly.pdbx_strand_id
1 'polypeptide(L)'
;MELWDEETQTDVHSIGIYTMPEMDFPYATMDDVVREIRRVAAEIVNRDKFPFVLGGEHSITPAVVGAIAAKHRGLSVLQIDAHADLRE
;
A
#
# COMPACT_ATOMS: atom_id res chain seq x y z
N MET A 1 -14.72 -24.59 10.02
CA MET A 1 -14.56 -23.27 9.39
C MET A 1 -14.54 -23.53 7.90
N GLU A 2 -15.40 -22.88 7.13
CA GLU A 2 -15.44 -23.01 5.68
C GLU A 2 -14.47 -21.98 5.11
N LEU A 3 -13.33 -22.45 4.58
CA LEU A 3 -12.19 -21.60 4.15
C LEU A 3 -12.10 -21.45 2.63
N TRP A 4 -12.96 -22.18 1.91
CA TRP A 4 -13.03 -22.17 0.46
C TRP A 4 -13.80 -20.94 -0.02
N ASP A 5 -13.22 -20.23 -0.98
CA ASP A 5 -13.85 -19.12 -1.67
C ASP A 5 -14.44 -19.61 -3.00
N GLU A 6 -15.76 -19.61 -3.13
CA GLU A 6 -16.45 -20.13 -4.32
C GLU A 6 -16.30 -19.21 -5.56
N GLU A 7 -16.21 -17.89 -5.36
CA GLU A 7 -16.11 -16.92 -6.45
C GLU A 7 -14.77 -17.04 -7.17
N THR A 8 -13.70 -17.22 -6.41
CA THR A 8 -12.34 -17.40 -6.93
C THR A 8 -11.97 -18.87 -7.15
N GLN A 9 -12.75 -19.80 -6.59
CA GLN A 9 -12.47 -21.24 -6.56
C GLN A 9 -11.09 -21.55 -5.95
N THR A 10 -10.76 -20.87 -4.85
CA THR A 10 -9.46 -21.03 -4.19
C THR A 10 -9.59 -21.12 -2.66
N ASP A 11 -8.53 -21.63 -2.03
CA ASP A 11 -8.37 -21.56 -0.58
C ASP A 11 -7.21 -20.61 -0.22
N VAL A 12 -7.57 -19.38 0.14
CA VAL A 12 -6.62 -18.28 0.40
C VAL A 12 -6.09 -18.23 1.83
N HIS A 13 -6.66 -18.99 2.77
CA HIS A 13 -6.31 -18.88 4.20
C HIS A 13 -4.82 -19.15 4.46
N SER A 14 -4.19 -19.98 3.62
CA SER A 14 -2.80 -20.40 3.73
C SER A 14 -1.79 -19.34 3.26
N ILE A 15 -2.22 -18.31 2.52
CA ILE A 15 -1.35 -17.24 2.03
C ILE A 15 -0.78 -16.42 3.20
N GLY A 16 -1.57 -16.28 4.28
CA GLY A 16 -1.21 -15.55 5.49
C GLY A 16 -1.26 -14.03 5.30
N ILE A 17 -1.94 -13.33 6.21
CA ILE A 17 -2.01 -11.87 6.25
C ILE A 17 -1.32 -11.41 7.53
N TYR A 18 -0.41 -10.45 7.41
CA TYR A 18 0.16 -9.76 8.55
C TYR A 18 -0.39 -8.34 8.63
N THR A 19 -1.13 -8.07 9.69
CA THR A 19 -1.64 -6.72 9.98
C THR A 19 -0.62 -6.00 10.86
N MET A 20 0.02 -4.97 10.31
CA MET A 20 0.84 -4.06 11.12
C MET A 20 -0.04 -3.26 12.09
N PRO A 21 0.49 -2.82 13.23
CA PRO A 21 -0.14 -1.76 14.01
C PRO A 21 -0.42 -0.53 13.15
N GLU A 22 -1.37 0.29 13.56
CA GLU A 22 -1.61 1.59 12.92
C GLU A 22 -0.35 2.46 12.97
N MET A 23 -0.16 3.28 11.93
CA MET A 23 0.95 4.21 11.87
C MET A 23 0.61 5.48 12.65
N ASP A 24 1.41 5.78 13.67
CA ASP A 24 1.34 7.07 14.37
C ASP A 24 2.14 8.14 13.62
N PHE A 25 1.52 9.30 13.44
CA PHE A 25 2.11 10.45 12.74
C PHE A 25 2.26 11.66 13.68
N PRO A 26 3.16 11.65 14.67
CA PRO A 26 3.42 12.79 15.55
C PRO A 26 4.30 13.86 14.87
N TYR A 27 4.09 14.10 13.58
CA TYR A 27 4.95 14.95 12.77
C TYR A 27 4.35 16.34 12.59
N ALA A 28 5.22 17.35 12.48
CA ALA A 28 4.81 18.74 12.32
C ALA A 28 4.40 19.09 10.87
N THR A 29 4.83 18.29 9.88
CA THR A 29 4.62 18.59 8.46
C THR A 29 4.13 17.38 7.67
N MET A 30 3.44 17.64 6.55
CA MET A 30 3.00 16.58 5.64
C MET A 30 4.18 15.88 4.95
N ASP A 31 5.28 16.60 4.69
CA ASP A 31 6.49 16.01 4.09
C ASP A 31 7.11 14.94 4.99
N ASP A 32 7.08 15.14 6.30
CA ASP A 32 7.52 14.15 7.28
C ASP A 32 6.65 12.89 7.24
N VAL A 33 5.32 13.06 7.18
CA VAL A 33 4.35 11.97 7.05
C VAL A 33 4.62 11.17 5.78
N VAL A 34 4.74 11.84 4.64
CA VAL A 34 5.01 11.23 3.32
C VAL A 34 6.35 10.47 3.32
N ARG A 35 7.39 11.04 3.93
CA ARG A 35 8.69 10.37 4.07
C ARG A 35 8.58 9.09 4.91
N GLU A 36 7.86 9.14 6.02
CA GLU A 36 7.71 7.98 6.89
C GLU A 36 6.90 6.85 6.22
N ILE A 37 5.79 7.21 5.54
CA ILE A 37 5.01 6.25 4.74
C ILE A 37 5.89 5.58 3.69
N ARG A 38 6.69 6.37 2.94
CA ARG A 38 7.61 5.84 1.94
C ARG A 38 8.66 4.91 2.56
N ARG A 39 9.20 5.26 3.73
CA ARG A 39 10.19 4.45 4.46
C ARG A 39 9.60 3.09 4.84
N VAL A 40 8.42 3.08 5.44
CA VAL A 40 7.72 1.84 5.86
C VAL A 40 7.34 0.99 4.65
N ALA A 41 6.78 1.60 3.60
CA ALA A 41 6.44 0.89 2.36
C ALA A 41 7.69 0.24 1.73
N ALA A 42 8.82 0.95 1.69
CA ALA A 42 10.07 0.41 1.17
C ALA A 42 10.57 -0.77 2.00
N GLU A 43 10.46 -0.73 3.33
CA GLU A 43 10.83 -1.85 4.20
C GLU A 43 10.01 -3.12 3.89
N ILE A 44 8.69 -2.97 3.72
CA ILE A 44 7.78 -4.08 3.39
C ILE A 44 8.12 -4.65 2.01
N VAL A 45 8.22 -3.79 1.00
CA VAL A 45 8.50 -4.17 -0.39
C VAL A 45 9.87 -4.85 -0.50
N ASN A 46 10.88 -4.37 0.23
CA ASN A 46 12.22 -4.98 0.24
C ASN A 46 12.26 -6.37 0.87
N ARG A 47 11.27 -6.73 1.70
CA ARG A 47 11.09 -8.10 2.24
C ARG A 47 10.31 -9.04 1.31
N ASP A 48 10.13 -8.66 0.04
CA ASP A 48 9.34 -9.40 -0.95
C ASP A 48 7.89 -9.62 -0.50
N LYS A 49 7.33 -8.65 0.23
CA LYS A 49 5.93 -8.65 0.65
C LYS A 49 5.11 -7.71 -0.22
N PHE A 50 3.84 -8.06 -0.41
CA PHE A 50 2.85 -7.23 -1.08
C PHE A 50 2.25 -6.24 -0.06
N PRO A 51 2.48 -4.93 -0.19
CA PRO A 51 1.90 -3.94 0.72
C PRO A 51 0.41 -3.76 0.44
N PHE A 52 -0.41 -3.87 1.48
CA PHE A 52 -1.81 -3.48 1.48
C PHE A 52 -1.99 -2.32 2.47
N VAL A 53 -2.43 -1.17 1.96
CA VAL A 53 -2.49 0.09 2.72
C VAL A 53 -3.95 0.50 2.88
N LEU A 54 -4.36 0.83 4.10
CA LEU A 54 -5.70 1.29 4.45
C LEU A 54 -5.63 2.70 5.06
N GLY A 55 -6.49 3.60 4.58
CA GLY A 55 -6.64 4.96 5.12
C GLY A 55 -5.89 6.05 4.35
N GLY A 56 -5.77 7.21 4.97
CA GLY A 56 -5.23 8.43 4.36
C GLY A 56 -6.21 9.13 3.40
N GLU A 57 -5.87 10.37 3.02
CA GLU A 57 -6.39 11.01 1.80
C GLU A 57 -5.57 10.52 0.60
N HIS A 58 -6.03 10.74 -0.64
CA HIS A 58 -5.34 10.34 -1.88
C HIS A 58 -3.85 10.75 -1.95
N SER A 59 -3.44 11.75 -1.17
CA SER A 59 -2.08 12.27 -1.03
C SER A 59 -1.04 11.27 -0.50
N ILE A 60 -1.43 10.14 0.09
CA ILE A 60 -0.47 9.12 0.55
C ILE A 60 -0.03 8.15 -0.56
N THR A 61 -0.83 8.01 -1.62
CA THR A 61 -0.59 7.05 -2.71
C THR A 61 0.77 7.23 -3.39
N PRO A 62 1.24 8.47 -3.71
CA PRO A 62 2.55 8.67 -4.33
C PRO A 62 3.72 8.16 -3.50
N ALA A 63 3.62 8.22 -2.16
CA ALA A 63 4.66 7.74 -1.25
C ALA A 63 4.84 6.22 -1.37
N VAL A 64 3.72 5.48 -1.35
CA VAL A 64 3.68 4.02 -1.43
C VAL A 64 4.09 3.55 -2.83
N VAL A 65 3.49 4.13 -3.88
CA VAL A 65 3.83 3.80 -5.28
C VAL A 65 5.30 4.10 -5.57
N GLY A 66 5.83 5.21 -5.06
CA GLY A 66 7.24 5.58 -5.19
C GLY A 66 8.20 4.61 -4.49
N ALA A 67 7.77 3.94 -3.42
CA ALA A 67 8.55 2.87 -2.80
C ALA A 67 8.53 1.58 -3.64
N ILE A 68 7.36 1.21 -4.19
CA ILE A 68 7.22 0.02 -5.05
C ILE A 68 8.01 0.19 -6.34
N ALA A 69 7.89 1.35 -7.00
CA ALA A 69 8.58 1.67 -8.25
C ALA A 69 10.11 1.67 -8.11
N ALA A 70 10.64 1.91 -6.90
CA ALA A 70 12.08 1.83 -6.64
C ALA A 70 12.62 0.40 -6.74
N LYS A 71 11.80 -0.62 -6.43
CA LYS A 71 12.17 -2.04 -6.55
C LYS A 71 11.75 -2.65 -7.89
N HIS A 72 10.58 -2.27 -8.40
CA HIS A 72 9.98 -2.89 -9.58
C HIS A 72 10.01 -1.93 -10.79
N ARG A 73 10.86 -2.23 -11.77
CA ARG A 73 10.89 -1.48 -13.04
C ARG A 73 9.66 -1.82 -13.89
N GLY A 74 9.12 -0.84 -14.59
CA GLY A 74 7.95 -1.02 -15.47
C GLY A 74 6.63 -1.16 -14.72
N LEU A 75 6.52 -0.55 -13.53
CA LEU A 75 5.29 -0.52 -12.74
C LEU A 75 4.17 0.20 -13.52
N SER A 76 3.00 -0.44 -13.57
CA SER A 76 1.74 0.17 -14.02
C SER A 76 0.85 0.47 -12.82
N VAL A 77 0.08 1.56 -12.89
CA VAL A 77 -0.88 1.96 -11.85
C VAL A 77 -2.29 1.88 -12.43
N LEU A 78 -3.17 1.13 -11.77
CA LEU A 78 -4.61 1.12 -12.02
C LEU A 78 -5.29 1.95 -10.94
N GLN A 79 -5.86 3.08 -11.33
CA GLN A 79 -6.61 3.98 -10.45
C GLN A 79 -8.11 3.79 -10.69
N ILE A 80 -8.85 3.51 -9.63
CA ILE A 80 -10.31 3.45 -9.64
C ILE A 80 -10.78 4.60 -8.76
N ASP A 81 -11.22 5.67 -9.39
CA ASP A 81 -11.60 6.91 -8.70
C ASP A 81 -12.67 7.64 -9.51
N ALA A 82 -13.53 8.39 -8.83
CA ALA A 82 -14.47 9.31 -9.47
C ALA A 82 -13.75 10.52 -10.10
N HIS A 83 -12.56 10.86 -9.61
CA HIS A 83 -11.77 11.99 -10.08
C HIS A 83 -10.39 11.53 -10.59
N ALA A 84 -9.87 12.20 -11.63
CA ALA A 84 -8.58 11.82 -12.19
C ALA A 84 -7.38 12.18 -11.28
N ASP A 85 -7.53 13.18 -10.42
CA ASP A 85 -6.47 13.66 -9.50
C ASP A 85 -5.12 13.97 -10.17
N LEU A 86 -5.19 14.53 -11.39
CA LEU A 86 -4.03 14.98 -12.18
C LEU A 86 -3.83 16.51 -12.16
N ARG A 87 -4.52 17.22 -11.26
CA ARG A 87 -4.40 18.68 -11.13
C ARG A 87 -3.22 19.00 -10.21
N GLU A 88 -2.52 20.10 -10.51
CA GLU A 88 -1.45 20.66 -9.67
C GLU A 88 -1.99 21.30 -8.38
#